data_AF-A0A9E5VRW9-F1
#
_entry.id   AF-A0A9E5VRW9-F1
#
_cell.length_a   1.000
_cell.length_b   1.000
_cell.length_c   1.000
_cell.angle_alpha   90.00
_cell.angle_beta   90.00
_cell.angle_gamma   90.00
#
_symmetry.space_group_name_H-M   'P 1'
#
loop_
_entity.id
_entity.type
_entity.pdbx_description
1 polymer ?
#
loop_
_entity_poly.entity_id
_entity_poly.type
_entity_poly.pdbx_seq_one_letter_code
_entity_poly.pdbx_strand_id
1 'polypeptide(L)'
;MSSIIHGAAIKRFILFFLANAMVLTLFTGCGTTGNEANEQPIQSVAGGQEQTDQTPEVTAAVPADLFSDEMNVFSGVAFPDGYTLYAAGYENKVDSFFYDLYLTAAGDPEEIITYVSTLLGDSSEESVQQYIDTFNSDGGVGIDGTLDEIGFDVNCKITPTEEDIYDYDYVAGCNLRFRVSIEDPSVYDEIIENSYNLNSLSEAANYFSVTPVTGGSQIYVLKNRNNVQITAVYDTVDNVAGVMESMKAGMTYQGFDEKNNTMNLMEYGEVHNNIFFDLDGNTVDVFQVLSDPGKSYKDYQLATTALTALGFTSYIESDALCEYKDEANDLNIVINIPEWGSRPDDWENSCVQFFKIINGYVLGIWYYPEEQKYVVQADKDDTSAKFQYNEKTGEIAEEWASSGEPKEQFISMFADSAQEDVYMQCVEIFKKYVSDTFGMSVGELYDLASSK
;
A
#
# COMPACT_ATOMS: atom_id res chain seq x y z
N MET A 1 -30.37 41.70 -17.30
CA MET A 1 -28.97 42.15 -17.12
C MET A 1 -28.32 41.10 -16.23
N SER A 2 -27.66 40.12 -16.84
CA SER A 2 -26.18 39.97 -16.88
C SER A 2 -25.62 39.57 -15.51
N SER A 3 -24.84 38.52 -15.31
CA SER A 3 -24.22 37.50 -16.17
C SER A 3 -23.54 36.48 -15.23
N ILE A 4 -23.58 35.20 -15.60
CA ILE A 4 -22.45 34.25 -15.71
C ILE A 4 -21.33 34.37 -14.64
N ILE A 5 -21.13 33.29 -13.88
CA ILE A 5 -19.89 32.51 -13.67
C ILE A 5 -20.19 31.57 -12.49
N HIS A 6 -19.99 30.27 -12.69
CA HIS A 6 -19.61 29.20 -11.73
C HIS A 6 -20.05 27.85 -12.31
N GLY A 7 -19.43 27.48 -13.42
CA GLY A 7 -19.42 26.12 -13.95
C GLY A 7 -17.96 25.75 -14.18
N ALA A 8 -17.32 25.14 -13.17
CA ALA A 8 -15.95 24.62 -13.28
C ALA A 8 -15.57 23.63 -12.16
N ALA A 9 -16.29 23.57 -11.03
CA ALA A 9 -15.87 22.80 -9.86
C ALA A 9 -16.50 21.38 -9.72
N ILE A 10 -17.33 20.93 -10.67
CA ILE A 10 -18.09 19.66 -10.55
C ILE A 10 -17.53 18.53 -11.45
N LYS A 11 -16.48 18.79 -12.26
CA LYS A 11 -15.94 17.80 -13.20
C LYS A 11 -14.77 16.94 -12.68
N ARG A 12 -14.22 17.21 -11.50
CA ARG A 12 -13.02 16.52 -10.98
C ARG A 12 -13.28 15.26 -10.13
N PHE A 13 -14.53 14.80 -10.02
CA PHE A 13 -14.90 13.73 -9.07
C PHE A 13 -15.52 12.46 -9.70
N ILE A 14 -15.63 12.38 -11.03
CA ILE A 14 -16.41 11.32 -11.70
C ILE A 14 -15.55 10.16 -12.23
N LEU A 15 -14.24 10.33 -12.46
CA LEU A 15 -13.38 9.22 -12.93
C LEU A 15 -12.89 8.27 -11.82
N PHE A 16 -12.94 8.67 -10.55
CA PHE A 16 -12.43 7.85 -9.43
C PHE A 16 -13.44 6.81 -8.91
N PHE A 17 -14.72 6.93 -9.28
CA PHE A 17 -15.81 6.11 -8.70
C PHE A 17 -16.34 4.98 -9.60
N LEU A 18 -15.87 4.86 -10.84
CA LEU A 18 -16.39 3.85 -11.78
C LEU A 18 -15.74 2.45 -11.65
N ALA A 19 -14.67 2.31 -10.87
CA ALA A 19 -14.02 1.01 -10.63
C ALA A 19 -14.49 0.29 -9.35
N ASN A 20 -15.29 0.91 -8.47
CA ASN A 20 -15.60 0.36 -7.14
C ASN A 20 -17.10 0.20 -6.83
N ALA A 21 -17.99 0.35 -7.82
CA ALA A 21 -19.44 0.33 -7.58
C ALA A 21 -20.20 -0.58 -8.55
N MET A 22 -19.82 -1.86 -8.66
CA MET A 22 -20.69 -2.84 -9.32
C MET A 22 -20.52 -4.30 -8.88
N VAL A 23 -20.54 -4.62 -7.58
CA VAL A 23 -20.86 -6.01 -7.15
C VAL A 23 -21.66 -6.03 -5.84
N LEU A 24 -22.98 -5.93 -5.95
CA LEU A 24 -23.90 -6.40 -4.91
C LEU A 24 -25.24 -6.78 -5.55
N THR A 25 -25.42 -8.06 -5.89
CA THR A 25 -26.50 -8.92 -5.35
C THR A 25 -26.54 -10.32 -6.00
N LEU A 26 -26.18 -11.32 -5.17
CA LEU A 26 -26.85 -12.60 -4.88
C LEU A 26 -27.18 -13.61 -6.02
N PHE A 27 -26.67 -14.85 -5.95
CA PHE A 27 -27.28 -15.99 -5.22
C PHE A 27 -26.57 -17.35 -5.47
N THR A 28 -26.20 -18.01 -4.35
CA THR A 28 -26.28 -19.46 -3.99
C THR A 28 -26.01 -20.59 -5.00
N GLY A 29 -25.14 -21.51 -4.58
CA GLY A 29 -25.14 -22.93 -4.98
C GLY A 29 -24.30 -23.82 -4.05
N CYS A 30 -24.96 -24.54 -3.14
CA CYS A 30 -24.40 -25.56 -2.23
C CYS A 30 -23.82 -26.79 -2.95
N GLY A 31 -22.88 -27.50 -2.31
CA GLY A 31 -22.79 -28.97 -2.45
C GLY A 31 -21.45 -29.69 -2.23
N THR A 32 -21.02 -29.80 -0.98
CA THR A 32 -20.50 -30.99 -0.26
C THR A 32 -19.49 -32.02 -0.84
N THR A 33 -18.52 -32.36 0.04
CA THR A 33 -17.84 -33.66 0.30
C THR A 33 -16.88 -34.20 -0.77
N GLY A 34 -15.71 -34.76 -0.48
CA GLY A 34 -15.04 -35.15 0.76
C GLY A 34 -13.88 -36.12 0.44
N ASN A 35 -13.10 -36.43 1.47
CA ASN A 35 -12.19 -37.58 1.63
C ASN A 35 -10.73 -37.54 1.13
N GLU A 36 -9.88 -37.58 2.17
CA GLU A 36 -8.89 -38.63 2.48
C GLU A 36 -7.53 -38.60 1.78
N ALA A 37 -6.58 -38.13 2.59
CA ALA A 37 -5.25 -38.67 2.84
C ALA A 37 -4.87 -40.00 2.16
N ASN A 38 -3.69 -40.01 1.55
CA ASN A 38 -2.87 -41.22 1.50
C ASN A 38 -1.39 -40.84 1.52
N GLU A 39 -0.80 -40.91 2.72
CA GLU A 39 0.65 -41.02 2.91
C GLU A 39 1.10 -42.41 2.47
N GLN A 40 2.20 -42.50 1.72
CA GLN A 40 3.10 -43.66 1.74
C GLN A 40 4.54 -43.24 1.40
N PRO A 41 5.55 -44.00 1.86
CA PRO A 41 6.74 -43.46 2.50
C PRO A 41 7.93 -43.33 1.54
N ILE A 42 8.75 -42.30 1.74
CA ILE A 42 10.02 -42.13 1.02
C ILE A 42 11.13 -42.84 1.80
N GLN A 43 11.76 -43.81 1.12
CA GLN A 43 12.97 -44.49 1.57
C GLN A 43 14.20 -43.58 1.43
N SER A 44 15.04 -43.64 2.46
CA SER A 44 16.37 -43.06 2.54
C SER A 44 17.36 -43.70 1.56
N VAL A 45 18.13 -42.90 0.83
CA VAL A 45 19.45 -43.29 0.33
C VAL A 45 20.43 -42.15 0.56
N ALA A 46 21.49 -42.45 1.31
CA ALA A 46 22.59 -41.57 1.64
C ALA A 46 23.64 -41.54 0.51
N GLY A 47 24.33 -40.40 0.40
CA GLY A 47 25.75 -40.38 0.01
C GLY A 47 26.07 -39.68 -1.32
N GLY A 48 26.42 -38.40 -1.24
CA GLY A 48 27.07 -37.65 -2.31
C GLY A 48 27.27 -36.20 -1.89
N GLN A 49 28.32 -35.92 -1.10
CA GLN A 49 28.70 -34.55 -0.75
C GLN A 49 29.28 -33.86 -1.99
N GLU A 50 28.51 -32.97 -2.61
CA GLU A 50 29.06 -31.82 -3.34
C GLU A 50 29.27 -30.70 -2.33
N GLN A 51 30.54 -30.37 -2.10
CA GLN A 51 30.94 -29.24 -1.28
C GLN A 51 30.74 -27.98 -2.12
N THR A 52 29.56 -27.40 -2.04
CA THR A 52 29.31 -26.04 -2.52
C THR A 52 29.93 -25.08 -1.51
N ASP A 53 30.96 -24.37 -1.95
CA ASP A 53 31.52 -23.20 -1.27
C ASP A 53 30.49 -22.06 -1.40
N GLN A 54 29.40 -22.15 -0.62
CA GLN A 54 28.51 -21.03 -0.38
C GLN A 54 29.13 -20.21 0.74
N THR A 55 29.85 -19.16 0.36
CA THR A 55 29.85 -17.96 1.20
C THR A 55 28.38 -17.60 1.41
N PRO A 56 27.86 -17.56 2.64
CA PRO A 56 26.47 -17.17 2.85
C PRO A 56 26.28 -15.81 2.19
N GLU A 57 25.31 -15.71 1.29
CA GLU A 57 24.73 -14.42 0.96
C GLU A 57 24.30 -13.84 2.31
N VAL A 58 24.98 -12.79 2.78
CA VAL A 58 24.54 -12.07 3.97
C VAL A 58 23.23 -11.44 3.56
N THR A 59 22.12 -12.08 3.93
CA THR A 59 20.78 -11.50 3.81
C THR A 59 20.80 -10.22 4.63
N ALA A 60 20.56 -9.09 3.97
CA ALA A 60 20.47 -7.80 4.64
C ALA A 60 19.42 -7.87 5.75
N ALA A 61 19.67 -7.23 6.89
CA ALA A 61 18.69 -7.14 7.97
C ALA A 61 17.40 -6.47 7.45
N VAL A 62 16.25 -7.07 7.75
CA VAL A 62 14.92 -6.62 7.33
C VAL A 62 14.04 -6.30 8.55
N PRO A 63 12.95 -5.51 8.39
CA PRO A 63 12.08 -5.14 9.50
C PRO A 63 11.53 -6.32 10.31
N ALA A 64 11.16 -7.41 9.64
CA ALA A 64 10.64 -8.61 10.31
C ALA A 64 11.62 -9.22 11.32
N ASP A 65 12.93 -8.97 11.17
CA ASP A 65 13.95 -9.45 12.09
C ASP A 65 13.80 -8.87 13.49
N LEU A 66 13.06 -7.75 13.68
CA LEU A 66 12.71 -7.24 15.02
C LEU A 66 11.99 -8.28 15.88
N PHE A 67 11.32 -9.27 15.29
CA PHE A 67 10.68 -10.37 16.03
C PHE A 67 11.57 -11.59 16.24
N SER A 68 12.77 -11.62 15.65
CA SER A 68 13.71 -12.74 15.76
C SER A 68 14.25 -12.89 17.17
N ASP A 69 14.69 -14.10 17.53
CA ASP A 69 15.33 -14.35 18.83
C ASP A 69 16.60 -13.50 19.05
N GLU A 70 17.25 -13.06 17.96
CA GLU A 70 18.48 -12.26 18.00
C GLU A 70 18.22 -10.79 18.33
N MET A 71 17.10 -10.22 17.88
CA MET A 71 16.80 -8.79 18.05
C MET A 71 15.68 -8.50 19.03
N ASN A 72 14.76 -9.44 19.21
CA ASN A 72 13.70 -9.33 20.21
C ASN A 72 14.28 -9.65 21.59
N VAL A 73 14.57 -8.62 22.36
CA VAL A 73 15.07 -8.72 23.75
C VAL A 73 14.13 -9.48 24.69
N PHE A 74 12.86 -9.66 24.32
CA PHE A 74 11.87 -10.42 25.09
C PHE A 74 11.60 -11.82 24.51
N SER A 75 12.43 -12.32 23.59
CA SER A 75 12.24 -13.65 22.95
C SER A 75 12.18 -14.81 23.96
N GLY A 76 12.85 -14.66 25.11
CA GLY A 76 12.82 -15.62 26.21
C GLY A 76 11.58 -15.58 27.11
N VAL A 77 10.71 -14.57 26.96
CA VAL A 77 9.59 -14.32 27.87
C VAL A 77 8.35 -15.09 27.42
N ALA A 78 7.85 -15.97 28.30
CA ALA A 78 6.65 -16.75 28.03
C ALA A 78 5.39 -16.01 28.52
N PHE A 79 4.71 -15.31 27.61
CA PHE A 79 3.43 -14.65 27.92
C PHE A 79 2.28 -15.67 28.06
N PRO A 80 1.28 -15.41 28.92
CA PRO A 80 0.15 -16.31 29.13
C PRO A 80 -0.79 -16.38 27.93
N ASP A 81 -1.65 -17.40 27.90
CA ASP A 81 -2.76 -17.49 26.96
C ASP A 81 -3.63 -16.21 27.04
N GLY A 82 -4.01 -15.66 25.88
CA GLY A 82 -4.76 -14.40 25.78
C GLY A 82 -3.89 -13.16 25.60
N TYR A 83 -2.56 -13.29 25.68
CA TYR A 83 -1.61 -12.23 25.33
C TYR A 83 -1.15 -12.43 23.88
N THR A 84 -1.45 -11.45 23.02
CA THR A 84 -1.18 -11.54 21.58
C THR A 84 -0.23 -10.43 21.16
N LEU A 85 0.95 -10.83 20.70
CA LEU A 85 1.93 -9.91 20.10
C LEU A 85 1.39 -9.37 18.77
N TYR A 86 1.34 -8.05 18.64
CA TYR A 86 0.89 -7.40 17.41
C TYR A 86 1.92 -6.43 16.81
N ALA A 87 2.90 -5.94 17.58
CA ALA A 87 3.95 -5.10 17.03
C ALA A 87 5.29 -5.20 17.79
N ALA A 88 6.37 -4.86 17.10
CA ALA A 88 7.67 -4.59 17.66
C ALA A 88 8.21 -3.30 17.05
N GLY A 89 9.06 -2.59 17.78
CA GLY A 89 9.66 -1.37 17.26
C GLY A 89 10.98 -1.02 17.89
N TYR A 90 11.68 -0.14 17.21
CA TYR A 90 12.92 0.47 17.66
C TYR A 90 12.81 1.99 17.50
N GLU A 91 13.26 2.72 18.52
CA GLU A 91 13.22 4.18 18.57
C GLU A 91 14.60 4.72 18.98
N ASN A 92 15.18 5.55 18.11
CA ASN A 92 16.37 6.35 18.35
C ASN A 92 15.94 7.80 18.66
N LYS A 93 16.14 8.24 19.90
CA LYS A 93 15.88 9.61 20.39
C LYS A 93 17.14 10.44 20.57
N VAL A 94 18.17 10.25 19.75
CA VAL A 94 19.46 10.97 19.85
C VAL A 94 20.11 10.73 21.23
N ASP A 95 21.08 9.82 21.28
CA ASP A 95 21.74 9.37 22.52
C ASP A 95 20.84 8.58 23.49
N SER A 96 19.67 8.14 23.05
CA SER A 96 18.78 7.25 23.81
C SER A 96 18.04 6.31 22.86
N PHE A 97 18.26 5.01 23.04
CA PHE A 97 17.78 3.98 22.14
C PHE A 97 16.83 3.06 22.88
N PHE A 98 15.69 2.76 22.28
CA PHE A 98 14.65 1.95 22.89
C PHE A 98 14.19 0.85 21.96
N TYR A 99 13.97 -0.33 22.52
CA TYR A 99 13.21 -1.40 21.87
C TYR A 99 11.85 -1.52 22.55
N ASP A 100 10.80 -1.59 21.74
CA ASP A 100 9.42 -1.73 22.18
C ASP A 100 8.81 -3.05 21.69
N LEU A 101 8.08 -3.72 22.58
CA LEU A 101 7.23 -4.86 22.26
C LEU A 101 5.78 -4.56 22.64
N TYR A 102 4.86 -4.81 21.72
CA TYR A 102 3.44 -4.47 21.88
C TYR A 102 2.54 -5.69 21.86
N LEU A 103 1.71 -5.82 22.89
CA LEU A 103 0.78 -6.93 23.05
C LEU A 103 -0.61 -6.42 23.39
N THR A 104 -1.64 -7.12 22.94
CA THR A 104 -2.95 -7.07 23.58
C THR A 104 -3.05 -8.20 24.61
N ALA A 105 -3.75 -7.96 25.71
CA ALA A 105 -4.01 -8.94 26.75
C ALA A 105 -5.51 -8.98 27.02
N ALA A 106 -6.17 -10.10 26.70
CA ALA A 106 -7.59 -10.29 26.95
C ALA A 106 -7.84 -10.67 28.41
N GLY A 107 -8.86 -10.10 29.04
CA GLY A 107 -9.25 -10.43 30.41
C GLY A 107 -9.48 -9.22 31.30
N ASP A 108 -9.48 -9.48 32.60
CA ASP A 108 -9.70 -8.45 33.62
C ASP A 108 -8.43 -7.58 33.81
N PRO A 109 -8.54 -6.23 33.70
CA PRO A 109 -7.39 -5.34 33.88
C PRO A 109 -6.66 -5.51 35.22
N GLU A 110 -7.37 -5.81 36.32
CA GLU A 110 -6.72 -6.01 37.62
C GLU A 110 -5.82 -7.25 37.63
N GLU A 111 -6.27 -8.35 37.01
CA GLU A 111 -5.46 -9.58 36.84
C GLU A 111 -4.24 -9.33 35.94
N ILE A 112 -4.43 -8.58 34.84
CA ILE A 112 -3.36 -8.22 33.90
C ILE A 112 -2.30 -7.34 34.60
N ILE A 113 -2.72 -6.30 35.31
CA ILE A 113 -1.83 -5.41 36.06
C ILE A 113 -1.06 -6.21 37.13
N THR A 114 -1.75 -7.07 37.87
CA THR A 114 -1.11 -7.93 38.88
C THR A 114 -0.06 -8.85 38.26
N TYR A 115 -0.37 -9.47 37.12
CA TYR A 115 0.57 -10.31 36.38
C TYR A 115 1.80 -9.53 35.94
N VAL A 116 1.61 -8.39 35.26
CA VAL A 116 2.74 -7.57 34.76
C VAL A 116 3.58 -7.02 35.91
N SER A 117 2.96 -6.56 36.99
CA SER A 117 3.65 -6.09 38.19
C SER A 117 4.54 -7.19 38.78
N THR A 118 4.00 -8.41 38.89
CA THR A 118 4.76 -9.58 39.37
C THR A 118 5.89 -9.95 38.41
N LEU A 119 5.64 -9.92 37.10
CA LEU A 119 6.61 -10.20 36.05
C LEU A 119 7.81 -9.23 36.14
N LEU A 120 7.56 -7.97 36.49
CA LEU A 120 8.58 -6.93 36.64
C LEU A 120 9.18 -6.85 38.06
N GLY A 121 8.87 -7.82 38.92
CA GLY A 121 9.48 -7.96 40.24
C GLY A 121 8.82 -7.17 41.38
N ASP A 122 7.72 -6.46 41.12
CA ASP A 122 6.95 -5.75 42.16
C ASP A 122 5.61 -6.45 42.41
N SER A 123 5.59 -7.37 43.38
CA SER A 123 4.41 -8.17 43.72
C SER A 123 3.77 -7.75 45.06
N SER A 124 4.12 -6.57 45.58
CA SER A 124 3.56 -6.12 46.86
C SER A 124 2.10 -5.71 46.70
N GLU A 125 1.24 -6.10 47.65
CA GLU A 125 -0.19 -5.75 47.62
C GLU A 125 -0.42 -4.23 47.57
N GLU A 126 0.46 -3.45 48.21
CA GLU A 126 0.39 -1.98 48.22
C GLU A 126 0.69 -1.38 46.83
N SER A 127 1.78 -1.81 46.18
CA SER A 127 2.12 -1.35 44.83
C SER A 127 1.05 -1.75 43.81
N VAL A 128 0.62 -3.01 43.82
CA VAL A 128 -0.39 -3.52 42.88
C VAL A 128 -1.69 -2.73 43.00
N GLN A 129 -2.16 -2.47 44.23
CA GLN A 129 -3.36 -1.65 44.44
C GLN A 129 -3.16 -0.22 43.92
N GLN A 130 -1.99 0.38 44.13
CA GLN A 130 -1.68 1.71 43.60
C GLN A 130 -1.70 1.74 42.07
N TYR A 131 -1.19 0.70 41.41
CA TYR A 131 -1.22 0.60 39.95
C TYR A 131 -2.66 0.48 39.42
N ILE A 132 -3.50 -0.34 40.07
CA ILE A 132 -4.92 -0.49 39.74
C ILE A 132 -5.66 0.83 39.93
N ASP A 133 -5.44 1.52 41.05
CA ASP A 133 -6.09 2.82 41.34
C ASP A 133 -5.68 3.87 40.28
N THR A 134 -4.41 3.88 39.87
CA THR A 134 -3.90 4.76 38.81
C THR A 134 -4.55 4.43 37.47
N PHE A 135 -4.59 3.15 37.09
CA PHE A 135 -5.24 2.72 35.85
C PHE A 135 -6.70 3.15 35.77
N ASN A 136 -7.45 2.97 36.86
CA ASN A 136 -8.87 3.33 36.94
C ASN A 136 -9.12 4.85 36.91
N SER A 137 -8.18 5.64 37.41
CA SER A 137 -8.33 7.10 37.48
C SER A 137 -7.84 7.81 36.21
N ASP A 138 -6.72 7.37 35.65
CA ASP A 138 -6.03 8.04 34.55
C ASP A 138 -6.27 7.37 33.18
N GLY A 139 -6.91 6.19 33.14
CA GLY A 139 -7.11 5.42 31.92
C GLY A 139 -5.85 4.68 31.45
N GLY A 140 -4.89 4.47 32.35
CA GLY A 140 -3.66 3.73 32.08
C GLY A 140 -2.69 3.80 33.25
N VAL A 141 -1.67 2.93 33.26
CA VAL A 141 -0.61 2.90 34.27
C VAL A 141 0.73 2.53 33.64
N GLY A 142 1.82 3.05 34.20
CA GLY A 142 3.18 2.61 33.89
C GLY A 142 3.75 1.84 35.08
N ILE A 143 4.42 0.72 34.80
CA ILE A 143 5.13 -0.09 35.78
C ILE A 143 6.59 -0.19 35.36
N ASP A 144 7.49 0.23 36.25
CA ASP A 144 8.93 0.09 36.08
C ASP A 144 9.44 -1.06 36.93
N GLY A 145 10.32 -1.89 36.38
CA GLY A 145 10.96 -2.97 37.13
C GLY A 145 12.03 -3.68 36.32
N THR A 146 12.54 -4.79 36.85
CA THR A 146 13.58 -5.58 36.19
C THR A 146 13.00 -6.92 35.80
N LEU A 147 13.16 -7.30 34.53
CA LEU A 147 12.73 -8.60 34.04
C LEU A 147 13.87 -9.61 34.20
N ASP A 148 13.87 -10.36 35.29
CA ASP A 148 14.96 -11.27 35.69
C ASP A 148 15.36 -12.27 34.59
N GLU A 149 14.39 -12.72 33.78
CA GLU A 149 14.62 -13.67 32.68
C GLU A 149 15.60 -13.15 31.62
N ILE A 150 15.61 -11.83 31.40
CA ILE A 150 16.41 -11.17 30.37
C ILE A 150 17.43 -10.18 30.96
N GLY A 151 17.30 -9.83 32.24
CA GLY A 151 18.23 -8.94 32.96
C GLY A 151 18.13 -7.46 32.59
N PHE A 152 17.02 -7.03 31.99
CA PHE A 152 16.79 -5.65 31.58
C PHE A 152 15.86 -4.91 32.54
N ASP A 153 16.12 -3.62 32.73
CA ASP A 153 15.14 -2.69 33.28
C ASP A 153 14.09 -2.37 32.21
N VAL A 154 12.83 -2.57 32.56
CA VAL A 154 11.69 -2.53 31.66
C VAL A 154 10.66 -1.55 32.20
N ASN A 155 10.16 -0.69 31.32
CA ASN A 155 8.94 0.09 31.54
C ASN A 155 7.80 -0.58 30.77
N CYS A 156 6.76 -1.04 31.47
CA CYS A 156 5.53 -1.49 30.83
C CYS A 156 4.42 -0.45 30.99
N LYS A 157 3.93 0.08 29.86
CA LYS A 157 2.73 0.91 29.83
C LYS A 157 1.52 0.05 29.55
N ILE A 158 0.50 0.15 30.39
CA ILE A 158 -0.76 -0.58 30.32
C ILE A 158 -1.90 0.42 30.11
N THR A 159 -2.70 0.23 29.07
CA THR A 159 -3.92 1.03 28.82
C THR A 159 -5.07 0.09 28.44
N PRO A 160 -6.35 0.50 28.60
CA PRO A 160 -7.45 -0.26 28.01
C PRO A 160 -7.25 -0.45 26.51
N THR A 161 -7.72 -1.56 25.97
CA THR A 161 -7.91 -1.67 24.52
C THR A 161 -9.07 -0.79 24.09
N GLU A 162 -8.91 -0.19 22.92
CA GLU A 162 -9.95 0.60 22.26
C GLU A 162 -10.47 -0.13 21.01
N GLU A 163 -11.79 -0.06 20.80
CA GLU A 163 -12.42 -0.50 19.55
C GLU A 163 -12.00 0.44 18.40
N ASP A 164 -12.03 -0.07 17.17
CA ASP A 164 -11.72 0.69 15.94
C ASP A 164 -10.30 1.30 15.84
N ILE A 165 -9.35 0.80 16.64
CA ILE A 165 -7.93 1.10 16.46
C ILE A 165 -7.35 0.28 15.31
N TYR A 166 -6.51 0.93 14.50
CA TYR A 166 -5.93 0.31 13.32
C TYR A 166 -4.87 -0.75 13.65
N ASP A 167 -4.13 -0.61 14.76
CA ASP A 167 -2.88 -1.34 14.97
C ASP A 167 -3.04 -2.81 15.39
N TYR A 168 -4.15 -3.15 16.06
CA TYR A 168 -4.38 -4.49 16.64
C TYR A 168 -5.83 -4.95 16.49
N ASP A 169 -6.05 -6.25 16.65
CA ASP A 169 -7.40 -6.82 16.75
C ASP A 169 -7.94 -6.58 18.16
N TYR A 170 -9.14 -6.02 18.24
CA TYR A 170 -9.75 -5.68 19.52
C TYR A 170 -10.02 -6.94 20.36
N VAL A 171 -9.62 -6.88 21.62
CA VAL A 171 -9.99 -7.81 22.69
C VAL A 171 -10.48 -7.01 23.88
N ALA A 172 -11.42 -7.53 24.66
CA ALA A 172 -11.78 -6.90 25.93
C ALA A 172 -10.64 -7.12 26.93
N GLY A 173 -9.90 -6.06 27.28
CA GLY A 173 -8.75 -6.14 28.18
C GLY A 173 -7.83 -4.93 28.06
N CYS A 174 -6.52 -5.17 27.91
CA CYS A 174 -5.50 -4.13 27.92
C CYS A 174 -4.56 -4.20 26.71
N ASN A 175 -4.08 -3.04 26.28
CA ASN A 175 -2.91 -2.86 25.44
C ASN A 175 -1.67 -2.67 26.32
N LEU A 176 -0.59 -3.35 25.96
CA LEU A 176 0.67 -3.37 26.70
C LEU A 176 1.81 -2.92 25.77
N ARG A 177 2.64 -2.00 26.25
CA ARG A 177 3.93 -1.64 25.63
C ARG A 177 5.05 -1.88 26.61
N PHE A 178 5.83 -2.92 26.38
CA PHE A 178 7.08 -3.17 27.10
C PHE A 178 8.22 -2.45 26.40
N ARG A 179 8.95 -1.61 27.14
CA ARG A 179 10.05 -0.80 26.62
C ARG A 179 11.33 -1.08 27.42
N VAL A 180 12.43 -1.31 26.71
CA VAL A 180 13.79 -1.37 27.29
C VAL A 180 14.70 -0.34 26.64
N SER A 181 15.74 0.08 27.36
CA SER A 181 16.84 0.83 26.75
C SER A 181 17.85 -0.12 26.13
N ILE A 182 18.34 0.22 24.95
CA ILE A 182 19.35 -0.53 24.20
C ILE A 182 20.69 0.19 24.30
N GLU A 183 21.75 -0.53 24.63
CA GLU A 183 23.11 0.03 24.72
C GLU A 183 23.81 0.13 23.35
N ASP A 184 23.65 -0.91 22.52
CA ASP A 184 24.23 -0.97 21.18
C ASP A 184 23.11 -0.96 20.11
N PRO A 185 22.87 0.20 19.47
CA PRO A 185 21.81 0.33 18.48
C PRO A 185 22.17 -0.23 17.10
N SER A 186 23.41 -0.67 16.86
CA SER A 186 23.94 -0.82 15.50
C SER A 186 23.10 -1.71 14.59
N VAL A 187 22.59 -2.82 15.12
CA VAL A 187 21.77 -3.78 14.36
C VAL A 187 20.39 -3.23 14.04
N TYR A 188 19.83 -2.39 14.91
CA TYR A 188 18.53 -1.76 14.70
C TYR A 188 18.62 -0.56 13.75
N ASP A 189 19.70 0.22 13.86
CA ASP A 189 20.01 1.28 12.90
C ASP A 189 20.20 0.69 11.50
N GLU A 190 20.87 -0.48 11.37
CA GLU A 190 21.02 -1.17 10.08
C GLU A 190 19.67 -1.57 9.45
N ILE A 191 18.67 -1.99 10.26
CA ILE A 191 17.32 -2.25 9.76
C ILE A 191 16.70 -0.98 9.19
N ILE A 192 16.78 0.14 9.91
CA ILE A 192 16.26 1.42 9.40
C ILE A 192 16.98 1.80 8.10
N GLU A 193 18.31 1.70 8.05
CA GLU A 193 19.09 1.97 6.84
C GLU A 193 18.70 1.09 5.64
N ASN A 194 18.37 -0.18 5.92
CA ASN A 194 17.99 -1.14 4.89
C ASN A 194 16.52 -1.02 4.47
N SER A 195 15.70 -0.29 5.21
CA SER A 195 14.27 -0.14 4.96
C SER A 195 13.86 1.26 4.53
N TYR A 196 14.61 2.30 4.90
CA TYR A 196 14.31 3.67 4.49
C TYR A 196 14.63 3.88 3.00
N ASN A 197 13.62 4.23 2.21
CA ASN A 197 13.77 4.35 0.76
C ASN A 197 13.96 5.81 0.32
N LEU A 198 15.19 6.17 -0.03
CA LEU A 198 15.53 7.51 -0.52
C LEU A 198 15.02 7.78 -1.94
N ASN A 199 14.85 6.75 -2.77
CA ASN A 199 14.40 6.92 -4.15
C ASN A 199 12.98 7.52 -4.22
N SER A 200 12.11 7.13 -3.29
CA SER A 200 10.75 7.66 -3.13
C SER A 200 10.69 9.12 -2.68
N LEU A 201 11.80 9.68 -2.19
CA LEU A 201 11.92 11.07 -1.74
C LEU A 201 12.69 11.94 -2.74
N SER A 202 12.99 11.43 -3.94
CA SER A 202 13.82 12.13 -4.94
C SER A 202 13.31 13.52 -5.33
N GLU A 203 11.99 13.73 -5.40
CA GLU A 203 11.42 15.06 -5.67
C GLU A 203 11.53 15.99 -4.46
N ALA A 204 11.29 15.47 -3.25
CA ALA A 204 11.41 16.20 -1.99
C ALA A 204 12.86 16.65 -1.71
N ALA A 205 13.85 15.87 -2.19
CA ALA A 205 15.28 16.16 -2.08
C ALA A 205 15.69 17.52 -2.72
N ASN A 206 14.85 18.09 -3.57
CA ASN A 206 15.08 19.42 -4.15
C ASN A 206 14.84 20.58 -3.16
N TYR A 207 14.16 20.32 -2.04
CA TYR A 207 13.71 21.34 -1.10
C TYR A 207 14.47 21.28 0.24
N PHE A 208 14.87 20.09 0.67
CA PHE A 208 15.70 19.88 1.85
C PHE A 208 16.55 18.62 1.69
N SER A 209 17.57 18.46 2.54
CA SER A 209 18.42 17.26 2.53
C SER A 209 17.63 16.07 3.06
N VAL A 210 17.32 15.10 2.20
CA VAL A 210 16.58 13.87 2.54
C VAL A 210 17.49 12.72 2.99
N THR A 211 18.70 12.99 3.48
CA THR A 211 19.61 11.94 3.98
C THR A 211 19.60 11.90 5.51
N PRO A 212 18.73 11.10 6.16
CA PRO A 212 18.76 10.90 7.59
C PRO A 212 19.11 9.44 7.91
N VAL A 213 20.22 9.23 8.61
CA VAL A 213 20.34 8.03 9.47
C VAL A 213 21.05 8.34 10.79
N THR A 214 21.35 9.62 11.05
CA THR A 214 22.07 10.03 12.28
C THR A 214 21.23 10.95 13.18
N GLY A 215 19.96 11.18 12.84
CA GLY A 215 19.00 11.97 13.61
C GLY A 215 17.97 11.09 14.33
N GLY A 216 16.98 11.68 14.99
CA GLY A 216 15.90 10.92 15.62
C GLY A 216 15.14 10.07 14.59
N SER A 217 14.98 8.78 14.86
CA SER A 217 14.30 7.85 13.94
C SER A 217 13.58 6.75 14.69
N GLN A 218 12.56 6.17 14.06
CA GLN A 218 11.85 5.02 14.61
C GLN A 218 11.40 4.09 13.50
N ILE A 219 11.32 2.80 13.80
CA ILE A 219 10.71 1.78 12.96
C ILE A 219 9.76 0.93 13.80
N TYR A 220 8.56 0.70 13.28
CA TYR A 220 7.55 -0.18 13.86
C TYR A 220 7.08 -1.19 12.83
N VAL A 221 7.00 -2.46 13.23
CA VAL A 221 6.44 -3.52 12.40
C VAL A 221 5.12 -3.96 13.00
N LEU A 222 4.02 -3.73 12.28
CA LEU A 222 2.68 -4.15 12.69
C LEU A 222 2.40 -5.53 12.09
N LYS A 223 2.50 -6.57 12.92
CA LYS A 223 2.34 -7.97 12.53
C LYS A 223 0.95 -8.24 11.94
N ASN A 224 -0.10 -7.70 12.53
CA ASN A 224 -1.48 -7.94 12.11
C ASN A 224 -1.82 -7.26 10.77
N ARG A 225 -1.06 -6.23 10.39
CA ARG A 225 -1.27 -5.48 9.15
C ARG A 225 -0.27 -5.83 8.07
N ASN A 226 0.74 -6.62 8.40
CA ASN A 226 1.84 -6.96 7.52
C ASN A 226 2.46 -5.71 6.89
N ASN A 227 2.70 -4.66 7.68
CA ASN A 227 3.33 -3.44 7.21
C ASN A 227 4.39 -2.92 8.19
N VAL A 228 5.21 -2.00 7.69
CA VAL A 228 6.29 -1.35 8.43
C VAL A 228 6.07 0.15 8.39
N GLN A 229 6.25 0.81 9.52
CA GLN A 229 6.17 2.26 9.64
C GLN A 229 7.53 2.80 10.07
N ILE A 230 8.09 3.72 9.30
CA ILE A 230 9.37 4.37 9.62
C ILE A 230 9.12 5.87 9.76
N THR A 231 9.65 6.50 10.81
CA THR A 231 9.73 7.97 10.88
C THR A 231 11.17 8.38 10.99
N ALA A 232 11.56 9.39 10.20
CA ALA A 232 12.86 10.03 10.28
C ALA A 232 12.67 11.54 10.50
N VAL A 233 13.34 12.09 11.51
CA VAL A 233 13.27 13.50 11.89
C VAL A 233 14.47 14.26 11.33
N TYR A 234 14.19 15.37 10.66
CA TYR A 234 15.16 16.25 10.03
C TYR A 234 15.18 17.60 10.75
N ASP A 235 16.09 17.75 11.70
CA ASP A 235 16.29 18.94 12.53
C ASP A 235 17.29 19.95 11.93
N THR A 236 17.90 19.60 10.80
CA THR A 236 18.86 20.45 10.08
C THR A 236 18.20 21.48 9.13
N VAL A 237 16.87 21.53 9.10
CA VAL A 237 16.11 22.40 8.19
C VAL A 237 15.89 23.78 8.83
N ASP A 238 16.65 24.78 8.39
CA ASP A 238 16.63 26.14 9.00
C ASP A 238 15.32 26.93 8.84
N ASN A 239 14.51 26.63 7.82
CA ASN A 239 13.27 27.37 7.51
C ASN A 239 12.16 26.43 7.07
N VAL A 240 11.62 25.64 8.00
CA VAL A 240 10.59 24.64 7.72
C VAL A 240 9.35 25.25 7.06
N ALA A 241 8.88 26.40 7.54
CA ALA A 241 7.74 27.10 6.94
C ALA A 241 7.98 27.46 5.48
N GLY A 242 9.18 27.95 5.13
CA GLY A 242 9.55 28.26 3.76
C GLY A 242 9.70 27.03 2.87
N VAL A 243 10.22 25.92 3.42
CA VAL A 243 10.31 24.63 2.73
C VAL A 243 8.91 24.12 2.40
N MET A 244 8.00 24.10 3.38
CA MET A 244 6.61 23.70 3.22
C MET A 244 5.92 24.48 2.10
N GLU A 245 5.99 25.82 2.13
CA GLU A 245 5.36 26.65 1.10
C GLU A 245 5.98 26.45 -0.29
N SER A 246 7.30 26.22 -0.36
CA SER A 246 7.99 25.95 -1.62
C SER A 246 7.57 24.59 -2.20
N MET A 247 7.45 23.57 -1.36
CA MET A 247 6.98 22.24 -1.76
C MET A 247 5.52 22.28 -2.23
N LYS A 248 4.63 22.98 -1.49
CA LYS A 248 3.22 23.15 -1.91
C LYS A 248 3.10 23.80 -3.29
N ALA A 249 4.00 24.72 -3.62
CA ALA A 249 3.99 25.42 -4.90
C ALA A 249 4.65 24.64 -6.05
N GLY A 250 5.62 23.77 -5.76
CA GLY A 250 6.48 23.17 -6.77
C GLY A 250 6.35 21.66 -6.95
N MET A 251 5.73 20.93 -6.02
CA MET A 251 5.58 19.47 -6.08
C MET A 251 4.19 19.03 -6.52
N THR A 252 4.14 17.84 -7.14
CA THR A 252 2.88 17.10 -7.27
C THR A 252 2.70 16.21 -6.04
N TYR A 253 1.52 16.28 -5.42
CA TYR A 253 1.20 15.52 -4.20
C TYR A 253 -0.30 15.18 -4.16
N GLN A 254 -0.68 14.16 -3.40
CA GLN A 254 -2.07 13.68 -3.34
C GLN A 254 -2.97 14.66 -2.59
N GLY A 255 -2.48 15.19 -1.48
CA GLY A 255 -3.22 16.13 -0.64
C GLY A 255 -2.36 16.75 0.44
N PHE A 256 -2.88 17.82 1.05
CA PHE A 256 -2.26 18.50 2.18
C PHE A 256 -3.27 18.61 3.31
N ASP A 257 -2.92 18.11 4.49
CA ASP A 257 -3.67 18.30 5.73
C ASP A 257 -3.24 19.59 6.41
N GLU A 258 -4.04 20.63 6.23
CA GLU A 258 -3.79 21.97 6.82
C GLU A 258 -3.87 21.97 8.35
N LYS A 259 -4.51 20.98 9.00
CA LYS A 259 -4.60 20.93 10.46
C LYS A 259 -3.28 20.47 11.07
N ASN A 260 -2.67 19.48 10.44
CA ASN A 260 -1.44 18.86 10.94
C ASN A 260 -0.19 19.32 10.17
N ASN A 261 -0.32 20.18 9.15
CA ASN A 261 0.78 20.52 8.24
C ASN A 261 1.43 19.26 7.66
N THR A 262 0.62 18.32 7.16
CA THR A 262 1.10 17.06 6.58
C THR A 262 0.86 17.05 5.08
N MET A 263 1.91 16.78 4.29
CA MET A 263 1.83 16.56 2.85
C MET A 263 1.86 15.06 2.54
N ASN A 264 0.83 14.56 1.85
CA ASN A 264 0.77 13.18 1.38
C ASN A 264 1.36 13.12 -0.03
N LEU A 265 2.52 12.50 -0.19
CA LEU A 265 3.19 12.42 -1.48
C LEU A 265 2.48 11.46 -2.43
N MET A 266 2.81 11.57 -3.72
CA MET A 266 2.36 10.60 -4.73
C MET A 266 2.84 9.19 -4.37
N GLU A 267 2.06 8.19 -4.77
CA GLU A 267 2.41 6.79 -4.56
C GLU A 267 3.75 6.42 -5.22
N TYR A 268 4.58 5.69 -4.48
CA TYR A 268 5.84 5.15 -4.97
C TYR A 268 5.85 3.63 -4.83
N GLY A 269 5.00 2.97 -5.63
CA GLY A 269 4.87 1.52 -5.66
C GLY A 269 4.48 0.98 -4.29
N GLU A 270 5.37 0.25 -3.62
CA GLU A 270 5.16 -0.31 -2.29
C GLU A 270 5.55 0.62 -1.11
N VAL A 271 5.95 1.87 -1.40
CA VAL A 271 6.40 2.85 -0.39
C VAL A 271 5.45 4.06 -0.38
N HIS A 272 4.68 4.20 0.70
CA HIS A 272 3.84 5.38 0.94
C HIS A 272 4.61 6.41 1.75
N ASN A 273 4.55 7.68 1.37
CA ASN A 273 5.30 8.75 2.02
C ASN A 273 4.39 9.90 2.47
N ASN A 274 4.53 10.29 3.74
CA ASN A 274 3.96 11.52 4.27
C ASN A 274 5.07 12.40 4.85
N ILE A 275 4.96 13.72 4.69
CA ILE A 275 5.89 14.68 5.24
C ILE A 275 5.13 15.60 6.19
N PHE A 276 5.50 15.57 7.48
CA PHE A 276 4.97 16.46 8.50
C PHE A 276 5.94 17.62 8.73
N PHE A 277 5.41 18.84 8.72
CA PHE A 277 6.19 20.05 8.95
C PHE A 277 5.92 20.57 10.37
N ASP A 278 6.82 20.26 11.31
CA ASP A 278 6.75 20.83 12.66
C ASP A 278 7.25 22.27 12.64
N LEU A 279 6.32 23.22 12.57
CA LEU A 279 6.64 24.65 12.54
C LEU A 279 7.14 25.18 13.89
N ASP A 280 6.75 24.53 15.00
CA ASP A 280 7.10 24.97 16.35
C ASP A 280 8.47 24.38 16.77
N GLY A 281 8.69 23.10 16.49
CA GLY A 281 9.98 22.42 16.67
C GLY A 281 11.01 22.74 15.59
N ASN A 282 10.57 23.31 14.47
CA ASN A 282 11.38 23.57 13.28
C ASN A 282 12.09 22.30 12.78
N THR A 283 11.33 21.20 12.69
CA THR A 283 11.76 19.93 12.08
C THR A 283 10.88 19.58 10.88
N VAL A 284 11.42 18.73 10.00
CA VAL A 284 10.62 18.01 9.01
C VAL A 284 10.65 16.54 9.40
N ASP A 285 9.49 15.90 9.47
CA ASP A 285 9.39 14.49 9.80
C ASP A 285 8.88 13.75 8.56
N VAL A 286 9.62 12.74 8.11
CA VAL A 286 9.21 11.90 6.98
C VAL A 286 8.73 10.57 7.53
N PHE A 287 7.48 10.24 7.22
CA PHE A 287 6.83 8.99 7.58
C PHE A 287 6.70 8.09 6.34
N GLN A 288 7.33 6.91 6.37
CA GLN A 288 7.21 5.89 5.33
C GLN A 288 6.39 4.69 5.82
N VAL A 289 5.46 4.23 5.00
CA VAL A 289 4.77 2.93 5.20
C VAL A 289 5.21 1.98 4.10
N LEU A 290 5.71 0.81 4.50
CA LEU A 290 6.17 -0.26 3.61
C LEU A 290 5.23 -1.46 3.71
N SER A 291 4.94 -2.11 2.57
CA SER A 291 3.93 -3.16 2.47
C SER A 291 4.43 -4.58 2.80
N ASP A 292 5.75 -4.79 2.92
CA ASP A 292 6.33 -6.10 3.23
C ASP A 292 7.46 -6.00 4.29
N PRO A 293 7.25 -6.49 5.52
CA PRO A 293 8.29 -6.47 6.55
C PRO A 293 9.46 -7.43 6.26
N GLY A 294 9.32 -8.38 5.34
CA GLY A 294 10.37 -9.33 4.96
C GLY A 294 11.34 -8.81 3.89
N LYS A 295 11.20 -7.55 3.46
CA LYS A 295 11.94 -6.98 2.33
C LYS A 295 12.80 -5.79 2.75
N SER A 296 13.98 -5.68 2.14
CA SER A 296 14.78 -4.45 2.16
C SER A 296 14.27 -3.47 1.10
N TYR A 297 14.11 -2.21 1.49
CA TYR A 297 13.63 -1.14 0.63
C TYR A 297 14.68 -0.09 0.31
N LYS A 298 15.90 -0.17 0.86
CA LYS A 298 17.00 0.78 0.62
C LYS A 298 17.22 1.11 -0.86
N ASP A 299 17.33 0.06 -1.67
CA ASP A 299 17.58 0.16 -3.10
C ASP A 299 16.30 -0.06 -3.93
N TYR A 300 15.12 -0.10 -3.30
CA TYR A 300 13.86 -0.27 -4.01
C TYR A 300 13.65 0.88 -5.00
N GLN A 301 13.31 0.51 -6.24
CA GLN A 301 12.98 1.40 -7.33
C GLN A 301 11.73 0.85 -8.01
N LEU A 302 10.90 1.74 -8.54
CA LEU A 302 9.79 1.34 -9.38
C LEU A 302 10.29 0.52 -10.56
N ALA A 303 9.59 -0.56 -10.87
CA ALA A 303 9.78 -1.31 -12.09
C ALA A 303 9.60 -0.36 -13.28
N THR A 304 10.70 -0.07 -13.96
CA THR A 304 10.68 0.69 -15.21
C THR A 304 10.42 -0.25 -16.36
N THR A 305 9.52 0.14 -17.25
CA THR A 305 9.27 -0.53 -18.53
C THR A 305 9.63 0.40 -19.66
N ALA A 306 9.76 -0.12 -20.88
CA ALA A 306 9.89 0.72 -22.07
C ALA A 306 8.70 1.69 -22.25
N LEU A 307 7.55 1.44 -21.62
CA LEU A 307 6.40 2.36 -21.63
C LEU A 307 6.64 3.63 -20.83
N THR A 308 7.47 3.59 -19.78
CA THR A 308 7.76 4.80 -18.98
C THR A 308 8.43 5.89 -19.83
N ALA A 309 9.24 5.50 -20.82
CA ALA A 309 9.81 6.42 -21.80
C ALA A 309 8.77 7.04 -22.75
N LEU A 310 7.58 6.45 -22.86
CA LEU A 310 6.43 6.98 -23.60
C LEU A 310 5.49 7.82 -22.71
N GLY A 311 5.84 8.04 -21.44
CA GLY A 311 5.05 8.82 -20.50
C GLY A 311 3.98 8.02 -19.76
N PHE A 312 4.04 6.69 -19.77
CA PHE A 312 3.22 5.87 -18.87
C PHE A 312 3.76 5.95 -17.44
N THR A 313 2.85 6.04 -16.47
CA THR A 313 3.15 5.83 -15.06
C THR A 313 3.09 4.33 -14.74
N SER A 314 4.11 3.81 -14.05
CA SER A 314 4.16 2.42 -13.60
C SER A 314 3.42 2.26 -12.28
N TYR A 315 2.49 1.31 -12.24
CA TYR A 315 1.74 0.85 -11.07
C TYR A 315 1.81 -0.69 -11.02
N ILE A 316 2.95 -1.26 -11.42
CA ILE A 316 3.12 -2.70 -11.57
C ILE A 316 3.05 -3.39 -10.21
N GLU A 317 3.69 -2.80 -9.21
CA GLU A 317 3.76 -3.37 -7.87
C GLU A 317 2.45 -3.23 -7.09
N SER A 318 1.68 -2.16 -7.33
CA SER A 318 0.41 -1.91 -6.63
C SER A 318 -0.78 -2.59 -7.31
N ASP A 319 -0.87 -2.50 -8.64
CA ASP A 319 -2.09 -2.82 -9.40
C ASP A 319 -1.82 -3.64 -10.68
N ALA A 320 -0.59 -4.17 -10.83
CA ALA A 320 -0.16 -4.93 -11.99
C ALA A 320 -0.39 -4.20 -13.33
N LEU A 321 -0.22 -2.88 -13.39
CA LEU A 321 -0.56 -2.08 -14.57
C LEU A 321 0.46 -1.00 -14.90
N CYS A 322 0.42 -0.51 -16.14
CA CYS A 322 0.94 0.80 -16.53
C CYS A 322 -0.20 1.67 -17.07
N GLU A 323 -0.23 2.96 -16.73
CA GLU A 323 -1.28 3.88 -17.17
C GLU A 323 -0.71 5.15 -17.83
N TYR A 324 -1.29 5.54 -18.95
CA TYR A 324 -1.05 6.83 -19.61
C TYR A 324 -2.32 7.68 -19.54
N LYS A 325 -2.21 8.91 -19.03
CA LYS A 325 -3.33 9.86 -18.92
C LYS A 325 -3.13 11.05 -19.86
N ASP A 326 -4.16 11.36 -20.62
CA ASP A 326 -4.27 12.57 -21.43
C ASP A 326 -5.49 13.37 -20.99
N GLU A 327 -5.26 14.22 -19.98
CA GLU A 327 -6.30 15.07 -19.40
C GLU A 327 -6.88 16.05 -20.43
N ALA A 328 -6.11 16.48 -21.43
CA ALA A 328 -6.58 17.42 -22.44
C ALA A 328 -7.64 16.79 -23.36
N ASN A 329 -7.65 15.46 -23.46
CA ASN A 329 -8.56 14.69 -24.29
C ASN A 329 -9.56 13.83 -23.50
N ASP A 330 -9.63 13.98 -22.17
CA ASP A 330 -10.45 13.17 -21.26
C ASP A 330 -10.29 11.65 -21.55
N LEU A 331 -9.03 11.19 -21.56
CA LEU A 331 -8.65 9.85 -22.04
C LEU A 331 -7.56 9.23 -21.17
N ASN A 332 -7.65 7.92 -20.96
CA ASN A 332 -6.56 7.13 -20.41
C ASN A 332 -6.39 5.78 -21.12
N ILE A 333 -5.16 5.28 -21.14
CA ILE A 333 -4.77 3.97 -21.65
C ILE A 333 -4.16 3.18 -20.51
N VAL A 334 -4.65 1.97 -20.29
CA VAL A 334 -4.16 1.05 -19.24
C VAL A 334 -3.64 -0.21 -19.90
N ILE A 335 -2.48 -0.70 -19.47
CA ILE A 335 -1.87 -1.94 -19.97
C ILE A 335 -1.63 -2.86 -18.79
N ASN A 336 -2.02 -4.13 -18.94
CA ASN A 336 -1.59 -5.22 -18.07
C ASN A 336 -1.05 -6.35 -18.94
N ILE A 337 0.07 -6.95 -18.50
CA ILE A 337 0.63 -8.18 -19.07
C ILE A 337 0.73 -9.24 -17.96
N PRO A 338 0.66 -10.55 -18.29
CA PRO A 338 0.72 -11.63 -17.32
C PRO A 338 1.91 -11.57 -16.36
N GLU A 339 3.06 -11.08 -16.84
CA GLU A 339 4.32 -11.00 -16.08
C GLU A 339 4.25 -10.04 -14.89
N TRP A 340 3.31 -9.08 -14.89
CA TRP A 340 3.13 -8.12 -13.81
C TRP A 340 2.16 -8.61 -12.72
N GLY A 341 1.55 -9.78 -12.93
CA GLY A 341 0.51 -10.31 -12.06
C GLY A 341 -0.89 -10.06 -12.59
N SER A 342 -1.87 -10.46 -11.79
CA SER A 342 -3.28 -10.45 -12.18
C SER A 342 -4.05 -9.32 -11.53
N ARG A 343 -4.92 -8.69 -12.31
CA ARG A 343 -5.91 -7.71 -11.85
C ARG A 343 -7.16 -8.41 -11.30
N PRO A 344 -7.93 -7.75 -10.41
CA PRO A 344 -9.10 -8.36 -9.75
C PRO A 344 -10.16 -8.88 -10.74
N ASP A 345 -10.32 -8.18 -11.86
CA ASP A 345 -11.27 -8.52 -12.90
C ASP A 345 -10.57 -9.25 -14.06
N ASP A 346 -10.99 -10.48 -14.34
CA ASP A 346 -10.39 -11.34 -15.38
C ASP A 346 -10.33 -10.66 -16.77
N TRP A 347 -11.31 -9.81 -17.09
CA TRP A 347 -11.39 -9.09 -18.36
C TRP A 347 -10.42 -7.90 -18.45
N GLU A 348 -9.82 -7.45 -17.35
CA GLU A 348 -8.79 -6.41 -17.34
C GLU A 348 -7.38 -6.98 -17.56
N ASN A 349 -7.23 -8.30 -17.52
CA ASN A 349 -5.96 -8.98 -17.62
C ASN A 349 -5.52 -9.17 -19.08
N SER A 350 -4.21 -9.15 -19.32
CA SER A 350 -3.58 -9.45 -20.62
C SER A 350 -4.14 -8.62 -21.79
N CYS A 351 -4.37 -7.33 -21.56
CA CYS A 351 -4.98 -6.45 -22.56
C CYS A 351 -4.47 -5.01 -22.49
N VAL A 352 -4.74 -4.27 -23.58
CA VAL A 352 -4.66 -2.80 -23.60
C VAL A 352 -6.07 -2.25 -23.52
N GLN A 353 -6.32 -1.42 -22.52
CA GLN A 353 -7.60 -0.76 -22.27
C GLN A 353 -7.50 0.70 -22.70
N PHE A 354 -8.58 1.21 -23.29
CA PHE A 354 -8.72 2.58 -23.71
C PHE A 354 -10.05 3.11 -23.21
N PHE A 355 -10.00 4.19 -22.44
CA PHE A 355 -11.20 4.87 -21.96
C PHE A 355 -11.22 6.30 -22.46
N LYS A 356 -12.36 6.73 -22.98
CA LYS A 356 -12.56 8.09 -23.46
C LYS A 356 -13.97 8.59 -23.22
N ILE A 357 -14.11 9.84 -22.81
CA ILE A 357 -15.43 10.48 -22.72
C ILE A 357 -15.83 11.08 -24.08
N ILE A 358 -17.01 10.69 -24.60
CA ILE A 358 -17.58 11.23 -25.84
C ILE A 358 -19.06 11.55 -25.59
N ASN A 359 -19.45 12.84 -25.65
CA ASN A 359 -20.84 13.29 -25.47
C ASN A 359 -21.54 12.74 -24.20
N GLY A 360 -20.75 12.59 -23.12
CA GLY A 360 -21.20 12.07 -21.83
C GLY A 360 -21.26 10.54 -21.74
N TYR A 361 -20.89 9.82 -22.80
CA TYR A 361 -20.62 8.39 -22.73
C TYR A 361 -19.17 8.15 -22.31
N VAL A 362 -18.94 7.10 -21.52
CA VAL A 362 -17.63 6.48 -21.34
C VAL A 362 -17.50 5.39 -22.40
N LEU A 363 -16.60 5.58 -23.35
CA LEU A 363 -16.21 4.56 -24.32
C LEU A 363 -15.06 3.76 -23.70
N GLY A 364 -15.32 2.50 -23.31
CA GLY A 364 -14.30 1.54 -22.90
C GLY A 364 -13.98 0.56 -24.02
N ILE A 365 -12.70 0.36 -24.32
CA ILE A 365 -12.23 -0.58 -25.34
C ILE A 365 -11.11 -1.43 -24.76
N TRP A 366 -11.27 -2.76 -24.80
CA TRP A 366 -10.24 -3.74 -24.42
C TRP A 366 -9.73 -4.44 -25.65
N TYR A 367 -8.42 -4.38 -25.90
CA TYR A 367 -7.76 -5.14 -26.95
C TYR A 367 -6.97 -6.30 -26.35
N TYR A 368 -7.39 -7.52 -26.70
CA TYR A 368 -6.72 -8.76 -26.34
C TYR A 368 -5.81 -9.20 -27.50
N PRO A 369 -4.48 -9.04 -27.37
CA PRO A 369 -3.54 -9.23 -28.49
C PRO A 369 -3.46 -10.69 -28.95
N GLU A 370 -3.51 -11.66 -28.03
CA GLU A 370 -3.48 -13.09 -28.40
C GLU A 370 -4.68 -13.49 -29.28
N GLU A 371 -5.85 -12.94 -28.97
CA GLU A 371 -7.10 -13.22 -29.69
C GLU A 371 -7.30 -12.29 -30.91
N GLN A 372 -6.52 -11.21 -31.00
CA GLN A 372 -6.73 -10.08 -31.93
C GLN A 372 -8.18 -9.59 -31.88
N LYS A 373 -8.67 -9.37 -30.66
CA LYS A 373 -10.08 -9.11 -30.37
C LYS A 373 -10.21 -7.80 -29.62
N TYR A 374 -11.09 -6.94 -30.13
CA TYR A 374 -11.57 -5.76 -29.42
C TYR A 374 -12.90 -6.08 -28.76
N VAL A 375 -13.02 -5.75 -27.49
CA VAL A 375 -14.29 -5.69 -26.77
C VAL A 375 -14.57 -4.22 -26.53
N VAL A 376 -15.76 -3.75 -26.91
CA VAL A 376 -16.09 -2.33 -26.90
C VAL A 376 -17.40 -2.14 -26.14
N GLN A 377 -17.38 -1.20 -25.19
CA GLN A 377 -18.51 -0.84 -24.35
C GLN A 377 -18.72 0.67 -24.37
N ALA A 378 -19.98 1.10 -24.41
CA ALA A 378 -20.37 2.49 -24.25
C ALA A 378 -21.35 2.60 -23.08
N ASP A 379 -20.95 3.33 -22.04
CA ASP A 379 -21.76 3.52 -20.83
C ASP A 379 -22.19 4.98 -20.68
N LYS A 380 -23.45 5.21 -20.33
CA LYS A 380 -23.98 6.53 -19.96
C LYS A 380 -25.19 6.41 -19.07
N ASP A 381 -25.13 7.03 -17.90
CA ASP A 381 -26.19 6.97 -16.88
C ASP A 381 -26.60 5.50 -16.64
N ASP A 382 -27.88 5.14 -16.78
CA ASP A 382 -28.39 3.76 -16.64
C ASP A 382 -28.35 2.96 -17.97
N THR A 383 -27.65 3.46 -18.98
CA THR A 383 -27.56 2.83 -20.32
C THR A 383 -26.18 2.30 -20.63
N SER A 384 -26.12 1.09 -21.20
CA SER A 384 -24.89 0.44 -21.62
C SER A 384 -25.12 -0.43 -22.86
N ALA A 385 -24.14 -0.49 -23.75
CA ALA A 385 -24.13 -1.37 -24.91
C ALA A 385 -22.72 -1.92 -25.17
N LYS A 386 -22.66 -3.16 -25.66
CA LYS A 386 -21.41 -3.89 -25.86
C LYS A 386 -21.37 -4.66 -27.19
N PHE A 387 -20.23 -4.64 -27.86
CA PHE A 387 -19.94 -5.50 -29.00
C PHE A 387 -18.49 -5.99 -28.98
N GLN A 388 -18.22 -7.02 -29.77
CA GLN A 388 -16.88 -7.52 -30.05
C GLN A 388 -16.54 -7.35 -31.52
N TYR A 389 -15.26 -7.06 -31.79
CA TYR A 389 -14.70 -7.07 -33.12
C TYR A 389 -13.47 -7.98 -33.15
N ASN A 390 -13.52 -9.03 -33.96
CA ASN A 390 -12.38 -9.91 -34.20
C ASN A 390 -11.62 -9.43 -35.44
N GLU A 391 -10.42 -8.88 -35.24
CA GLU A 391 -9.60 -8.31 -36.31
C GLU A 391 -9.11 -9.38 -37.31
N LYS A 392 -8.89 -10.61 -36.82
CA LYS A 392 -8.43 -11.73 -37.64
C LYS A 392 -9.49 -12.19 -38.63
N THR A 393 -10.77 -12.20 -38.25
CA THR A 393 -11.88 -12.65 -39.12
C THR A 393 -12.63 -11.49 -39.77
N GLY A 394 -12.51 -10.28 -39.24
CA GLY A 394 -13.33 -9.12 -39.61
C GLY A 394 -14.77 -9.20 -39.08
N GLU A 395 -15.04 -10.12 -38.14
CA GLU A 395 -16.39 -10.35 -37.61
C GLU A 395 -16.74 -9.35 -36.51
N ILE A 396 -17.96 -8.82 -36.58
CA ILE A 396 -18.57 -8.02 -35.51
C ILE A 396 -19.67 -8.85 -34.88
N ALA A 397 -19.59 -9.02 -33.56
CA ALA A 397 -20.60 -9.69 -32.75
C ALA A 397 -21.19 -8.70 -31.74
N GLU A 398 -22.45 -8.34 -31.92
CA GLU A 398 -23.19 -7.57 -30.93
C GLU A 398 -23.47 -8.47 -29.71
N GLU A 399 -23.11 -8.02 -28.50
CA GLU A 399 -23.31 -8.82 -27.29
C GLU A 399 -24.66 -8.50 -26.65
N TRP A 400 -24.80 -7.30 -26.10
CA TRP A 400 -26.00 -6.87 -25.39
C TRP A 400 -26.11 -5.34 -25.30
N ALA A 401 -27.32 -4.86 -25.05
CA ALA A 401 -27.61 -3.49 -24.69
C ALA A 401 -28.67 -3.47 -23.57
N SER A 402 -28.56 -2.52 -22.64
CA SER A 402 -29.52 -2.36 -21.55
C SER A 402 -30.90 -1.90 -22.03
N SER A 403 -30.94 -1.21 -23.17
CA SER A 403 -32.18 -0.80 -23.85
C SER A 403 -31.93 -0.58 -25.34
N GLY A 404 -32.89 -0.99 -26.17
CA GLY A 404 -32.79 -0.84 -27.64
C GLY A 404 -31.75 -1.76 -28.26
N GLU A 405 -31.36 -1.45 -29.49
CA GLU A 405 -30.29 -2.17 -30.20
C GLU A 405 -28.93 -1.57 -29.82
N PRO A 406 -27.86 -2.39 -29.62
CA PRO A 406 -26.53 -1.88 -29.32
C PRO A 406 -26.08 -0.76 -30.26
N LYS A 407 -26.34 -0.93 -31.56
CA LYS A 407 -25.98 0.04 -32.61
C LYS A 407 -26.52 1.45 -32.34
N GLU A 408 -27.75 1.57 -31.85
CA GLU A 408 -28.39 2.87 -31.60
C GLU A 408 -27.69 3.65 -30.49
N GLN A 409 -27.20 2.94 -29.47
CA GLN A 409 -26.44 3.58 -28.39
C GLN A 409 -25.08 4.10 -28.88
N PHE A 410 -24.37 3.31 -29.68
CA PHE A 410 -23.11 3.77 -30.29
C PHE A 410 -23.32 4.94 -31.25
N ILE A 411 -24.41 4.98 -32.01
CA ILE A 411 -24.75 6.15 -32.85
C ILE A 411 -25.00 7.39 -31.99
N SER A 412 -25.72 7.22 -30.88
CA SER A 412 -26.03 8.30 -29.94
C SER A 412 -24.78 8.90 -29.31
N MET A 413 -23.75 8.08 -29.05
CA MET A 413 -22.45 8.54 -28.56
C MET A 413 -21.78 9.53 -29.51
N PHE A 414 -21.97 9.41 -30.83
CA PHE A 414 -21.40 10.32 -31.83
C PHE A 414 -22.36 11.45 -32.27
N ALA A 415 -23.37 11.77 -31.46
CA ALA A 415 -24.34 12.84 -31.71
C ALA A 415 -25.10 12.67 -33.06
N ASP A 416 -25.65 11.48 -33.29
CA ASP A 416 -26.44 11.13 -34.49
C ASP A 416 -25.69 11.28 -35.81
N SER A 417 -24.36 11.15 -35.80
CA SER A 417 -23.62 11.03 -37.05
C SER A 417 -24.13 9.77 -37.78
N ALA A 418 -24.79 9.95 -38.92
CA ALA A 418 -25.32 8.88 -39.77
C ALA A 418 -24.17 8.08 -40.41
N GLN A 419 -23.36 7.43 -39.58
CA GLN A 419 -22.18 6.69 -40.00
C GLN A 419 -22.57 5.25 -40.29
N GLU A 420 -22.20 4.80 -41.48
CA GLU A 420 -22.53 3.49 -42.02
C GLU A 420 -21.90 2.36 -41.18
N ASP A 421 -20.79 2.65 -40.48
CA ASP A 421 -20.02 1.71 -39.66
C ASP A 421 -19.57 2.30 -38.30
N VAL A 422 -20.54 2.55 -37.42
CA VAL A 422 -20.29 3.11 -36.08
C VAL A 422 -19.39 2.23 -35.19
N TYR A 423 -19.42 0.91 -35.40
CA TYR A 423 -18.61 -0.04 -34.65
C TYR A 423 -17.13 0.13 -34.99
N MET A 424 -16.79 0.16 -36.28
CA MET A 424 -15.41 0.39 -36.68
C MET A 424 -14.94 1.80 -36.32
N GLN A 425 -15.82 2.80 -36.30
CA GLN A 425 -15.45 4.13 -35.82
C GLN A 425 -14.91 4.09 -34.37
N CYS A 426 -15.49 3.28 -33.48
CA CYS A 426 -15.01 3.14 -32.11
C CYS A 426 -13.59 2.54 -32.09
N VAL A 427 -13.37 1.45 -32.83
CA VAL A 427 -12.07 0.77 -32.91
C VAL A 427 -11.00 1.68 -33.53
N GLU A 428 -11.33 2.41 -34.59
CA GLU A 428 -10.40 3.30 -35.29
C GLU A 428 -10.01 4.52 -34.44
N ILE A 429 -10.87 5.01 -33.54
CA ILE A 429 -10.49 6.07 -32.59
C ILE A 429 -9.33 5.60 -31.72
N PHE A 430 -9.40 4.39 -31.17
CA PHE A 430 -8.35 3.84 -30.34
C PHE A 430 -7.06 3.61 -31.14
N LYS A 431 -7.14 2.90 -32.28
CA LYS A 431 -5.99 2.63 -33.14
C LYS A 431 -5.29 3.91 -33.59
N LYS A 432 -6.07 4.90 -34.04
CA LYS A 432 -5.53 6.18 -34.50
C LYS A 432 -4.86 6.93 -33.36
N TYR A 433 -5.46 6.96 -32.18
CA TYR A 433 -4.88 7.65 -31.04
C TYR A 433 -3.52 7.04 -30.64
N VAL A 434 -3.43 5.71 -30.55
CA VAL A 434 -2.17 5.02 -30.23
C VAL A 434 -1.11 5.29 -31.31
N SER A 435 -1.49 5.21 -32.59
CA SER A 435 -0.58 5.48 -33.70
C SER A 435 -0.09 6.93 -33.74
N ASP A 436 -0.99 7.90 -33.58
CA ASP A 436 -0.63 9.33 -33.61
C ASP A 436 0.22 9.73 -32.38
N THR A 437 -0.01 9.10 -31.22
CA THR A 437 0.66 9.45 -29.95
C THR A 437 1.99 8.74 -29.77
N PHE A 438 2.04 7.43 -30.04
CA PHE A 438 3.20 6.58 -29.75
C PHE A 438 3.92 6.10 -31.01
N GLY A 439 3.36 6.34 -32.21
CA GLY A 439 3.99 5.95 -33.48
C GLY A 439 3.96 4.45 -33.76
N MET A 440 3.05 3.71 -33.12
CA MET A 440 2.94 2.24 -33.23
C MET A 440 1.48 1.77 -33.19
N SER A 441 1.23 0.50 -33.50
CA SER A 441 -0.08 -0.14 -33.35
C SER A 441 -0.38 -0.52 -31.88
N VAL A 442 -1.64 -0.86 -31.59
CA VAL A 442 -2.04 -1.30 -30.24
C VAL A 442 -1.33 -2.59 -29.84
N GLY A 443 -1.15 -3.52 -30.78
CA GLY A 443 -0.39 -4.76 -30.55
C GLY A 443 1.09 -4.49 -30.28
N GLU A 444 1.73 -3.60 -31.06
CA GLU A 444 3.12 -3.21 -30.81
C GLU A 444 3.30 -2.49 -29.46
N LEU A 445 2.31 -1.69 -29.04
CA LEU A 445 2.31 -1.05 -27.72
C LEU A 445 2.23 -2.10 -26.59
N TYR A 446 1.41 -3.14 -26.77
CA TYR A 446 1.37 -4.27 -25.83
C TYR A 446 2.69 -5.05 -25.82
N ASP A 447 3.25 -5.38 -26.99
CA ASP A 447 4.52 -6.10 -27.10
C ASP A 447 5.69 -5.30 -26.48
N LEU A 448 5.65 -3.97 -26.58
CA LEU A 448 6.61 -3.08 -25.94
C LEU A 448 6.55 -3.20 -24.41
N ALA A 449 5.36 -3.39 -23.84
CA ALA A 449 5.19 -3.61 -22.40
C ALA A 449 5.94 -4.85 -21.90
N SER A 450 6.00 -5.90 -22.71
CA SER A 450 6.72 -7.14 -22.43
C SER A 450 8.23 -7.06 -22.72
N SER A 451 8.71 -5.96 -23.30
CA SER A 451 10.13 -5.77 -23.59
C SER A 451 10.91 -5.19 -22.40
N LYS A 452 12.12 -5.72 -22.17
CA LYS A 452 13.01 -5.29 -21.06
C LYS A 452 13.81 -4.04 -21.39
#